data_AF-A0A7S2C3A7-F1
#
_entry.id   AF-A0A7S2C3A7-F1
#
_cell.length_a   1.000
_cell.length_b   1.000
_cell.length_c   1.000
_cell.angle_alpha   90.00
_cell.angle_beta   90.00
_cell.angle_gamma   90.00
#
_symmetry.space_group_name_H-M   'P 1'
#
loop_
_entity.id
_entity.type
_entity.pdbx_description
1 polymer ?
#
loop_
_entity_poly.entity_id
_entity_poly.type
_entity_poly.pdbx_seq_one_letter_code
_entity_poly.pdbx_strand_id
1 'polypeptide(L)'
;AELPCGPVPRSHYSVQRLPSEQPGHVRLELVETAEGAEERGRRIERLPAKDVKSMNLSHDWLHIYLPFCLRKIDRVTFGIMSAEQVAAALAEQPLMPLTRAKLAIPFVGKDVPSQSSEFAH
;
A
#
# COMPACT_ATOMS: atom_id res chain seq x y z
N ALA A 1 19.46 7.29 22.43
CA ALA A 1 18.85 6.55 23.53
C ALA A 1 17.96 5.49 22.92
N GLU A 2 18.40 4.23 22.91
CA GLU A 2 17.60 3.12 22.41
C GLU A 2 16.46 2.87 23.40
N LEU A 3 15.21 2.91 22.92
CA LEU A 3 14.06 2.55 23.73
C LEU A 3 14.12 1.04 24.00
N PRO A 4 13.93 0.57 25.25
CA PRO A 4 13.90 -0.86 25.53
C PRO A 4 12.74 -1.50 24.75
N CYS A 5 13.07 -2.48 23.92
CA CYS A 5 12.11 -3.30 23.17
C CYS A 5 11.41 -4.27 24.14
N GLY A 6 10.56 -3.73 25.01
CA GLY A 6 9.60 -4.51 25.79
C GLY A 6 8.45 -5.01 24.91
N PRO A 7 7.64 -5.98 25.38
CA PRO A 7 6.46 -6.40 24.64
C PRO A 7 5.57 -5.19 24.38
N VAL A 8 5.26 -4.95 23.10
CA VAL A 8 4.34 -3.88 22.69
C VAL A 8 3.03 -4.10 23.42
N PRO A 9 2.57 -3.13 24.25
CA PRO A 9 1.39 -3.33 25.05
C PRO A 9 0.20 -3.45 24.10
N ARG A 10 -0.52 -4.58 24.16
CA ARG A 10 -1.68 -4.87 23.30
C ARG A 10 -2.89 -4.19 23.91
N SER A 11 -3.70 -3.51 23.11
CA SER A 11 -4.97 -2.98 23.62
C SER A 11 -5.91 -4.15 23.94
N HIS A 12 -6.71 -4.01 25.00
CA HIS A 12 -7.62 -5.04 25.45
C HIS A 12 -8.93 -5.02 24.65
N TYR A 13 -9.25 -6.13 24.00
CA TYR A 13 -10.49 -6.33 23.26
C TYR A 13 -11.22 -7.56 23.78
N SER A 14 -12.53 -7.45 23.89
CA SER A 14 -13.43 -8.60 24.05
C SER A 14 -13.79 -9.15 22.67
N VAL A 15 -13.85 -10.48 22.57
CA VAL A 15 -14.18 -11.17 21.32
C VAL A 15 -15.53 -11.86 21.49
N GLN A 16 -16.50 -11.52 20.64
CA GLN A 16 -17.78 -12.20 20.58
C GLN A 16 -17.91 -12.93 19.26
N ARG A 17 -18.28 -14.22 19.31
CA ARG A 17 -18.53 -15.00 18.10
C ARG A 17 -19.94 -14.71 17.60
N LEU A 18 -20.04 -14.15 16.41
CA LEU A 18 -21.30 -13.90 15.74
C LEU A 18 -21.74 -15.12 14.92
N PRO A 19 -23.06 -15.31 14.74
CA PRO A 19 -23.57 -16.31 13.80
C PRO A 19 -23.07 -15.99 12.38
N SER A 20 -22.62 -17.02 11.68
CA SER A 20 -22.21 -16.94 10.27
C SER A 20 -23.26 -17.61 9.40
N GLU A 21 -23.69 -16.92 8.35
CA GLU A 21 -24.66 -17.44 7.37
C GLU A 21 -24.02 -18.43 6.38
N GLN A 22 -22.69 -18.38 6.22
CA GLN A 22 -21.96 -19.22 5.27
C GLN A 22 -21.29 -20.39 5.99
N PRO A 23 -21.43 -21.63 5.48
CA PRO A 23 -20.71 -22.80 6.01
C PRO A 23 -19.20 -22.56 6.00
N GLY A 24 -18.51 -22.94 7.07
CA GLY A 24 -17.05 -22.82 7.21
C GLY A 24 -16.53 -21.41 7.56
N HIS A 25 -17.39 -20.40 7.61
CA HIS A 25 -17.00 -19.04 7.98
C HIS A 25 -17.25 -18.78 9.48
N VAL A 26 -16.34 -18.04 10.12
CA VAL A 26 -16.47 -17.59 11.51
C VAL A 26 -16.50 -16.07 11.50
N ARG A 27 -17.60 -15.47 11.98
CA ARG A 27 -17.64 -14.04 12.24
C ARG A 27 -17.27 -13.80 13.71
N LEU A 28 -16.31 -12.91 13.92
CA LEU A 28 -15.91 -12.44 15.23
C LEU A 28 -16.18 -10.93 15.27
N GLU A 29 -16.84 -10.48 16.33
CA GLU A 29 -16.92 -9.08 16.69
C GLU A 29 -15.84 -8.80 17.74
N LEU A 30 -15.01 -7.81 17.45
CA LEU A 30 -13.99 -7.32 18.37
C LEU A 30 -14.49 -6.01 18.96
N VAL A 31 -14.80 -6.01 20.26
CA VAL A 31 -15.27 -4.82 20.97
C VAL A 31 -14.17 -4.37 21.93
N GLU A 32 -13.70 -3.13 21.79
CA GLU A 32 -12.73 -2.53 22.71
C GLU A 32 -13.33 -2.50 24.12
N THR A 33 -12.61 -3.01 25.12
CA THR A 33 -13.07 -2.96 26.50
C THR A 33 -12.85 -1.56 27.08
N ALA A 34 -13.56 -1.21 28.16
CA ALA A 34 -13.34 0.06 28.86
C ALA A 34 -11.87 0.23 29.30
N GLU A 35 -11.28 -0.82 29.86
CA GLU A 35 -9.86 -0.85 30.23
C GLU A 35 -8.93 -0.62 29.04
N GLY A 36 -9.23 -1.25 27.89
CA GLY A 36 -8.46 -1.07 26.66
C GLY A 36 -8.54 0.36 26.12
N ALA A 37 -9.71 0.97 26.17
CA ALA A 37 -9.92 2.35 25.77
C ALA A 37 -9.16 3.34 26.67
N GLU A 38 -9.20 3.15 27.99
CA GLU A 38 -8.43 3.95 28.95
C GLU A 38 -6.92 3.82 28.72
N GLU A 39 -6.43 2.60 28.53
CA GLU A 39 -5.02 2.36 28.31
C GLU A 39 -4.52 2.99 27.00
N ARG A 40 -5.33 2.89 25.93
CA ARG A 40 -5.07 3.59 24.67
C ARG A 40 -5.01 5.10 24.88
N GLY A 41 -5.93 5.67 25.65
CA GLY A 41 -5.91 7.09 26.03
C GLY A 41 -4.60 7.50 26.71
N ARG A 42 -4.18 6.76 27.75
CA ARG A 42 -2.91 6.98 28.45
C ARG A 42 -1.68 6.88 27.54
N ARG A 43 -1.71 6.02 26.51
CA ARG A 43 -0.63 5.90 25.53
C ARG A 43 -0.57 7.14 24.63
N ILE A 44 -1.72 7.62 24.16
CA ILE A 44 -1.80 8.82 23.32
C ILE A 44 -1.31 10.06 24.08
N GLU A 45 -1.66 10.21 25.36
CA GLU A 45 -1.21 11.33 26.20
C GLU A 45 0.32 11.40 26.38
N ARG A 46 1.02 10.25 26.26
CA ARG A 46 2.48 10.18 26.36
C ARG A 46 3.18 10.53 25.05
N LEU A 47 2.45 10.59 23.93
CA LEU A 47 3.05 10.85 22.63
C LEU A 47 3.35 12.34 22.45
N PRO A 48 4.50 12.69 21.85
CA PRO A 48 4.75 14.04 21.37
C PRO A 48 3.65 14.52 20.41
N ALA A 49 3.35 15.82 20.44
CA ALA A 49 2.33 16.42 19.57
C ALA A 49 2.57 16.18 18.06
N LYS A 50 3.84 16.03 17.64
CA LYS A 50 4.20 15.68 16.27
C LYS A 50 3.70 14.28 15.89
N ASP A 51 3.85 13.31 16.78
CA ASP A 51 3.50 11.92 16.52
C ASP A 51 1.97 11.74 16.50
N VAL A 52 1.25 12.47 17.36
CA VAL A 52 -0.22 12.54 17.31
C VAL A 52 -0.70 13.10 15.96
N LYS A 53 -0.05 14.15 15.44
CA LYS A 53 -0.36 14.68 14.09
C LYS A 53 -0.06 13.64 13.00
N SER A 54 1.05 12.91 13.10
CA SER A 54 1.37 11.82 12.18
C SER A 54 0.32 10.71 12.21
N MET A 55 -0.18 10.32 13.38
CA MET A 55 -1.27 9.34 13.50
C MET A 55 -2.57 9.81 12.84
N ASN A 56 -2.96 11.08 13.07
CA ASN A 56 -4.14 11.66 12.42
C ASN A 56 -3.99 11.68 10.89
N LEU A 57 -2.80 12.05 10.40
CA LEU A 57 -2.49 11.99 8.99
C LEU A 57 -2.58 10.55 8.44
N SER A 58 -2.05 9.56 9.15
CA SER A 58 -2.16 8.15 8.76
C SER A 58 -3.61 7.68 8.71
N HIS A 59 -4.45 8.11 9.66
CA HIS A 59 -5.89 7.82 9.64
C HIS A 59 -6.55 8.38 8.37
N ASP A 60 -6.28 9.64 8.02
CA ASP A 60 -6.82 10.25 6.80
C ASP A 60 -6.30 9.57 5.53
N TRP A 61 -5.03 9.15 5.53
CA TRP A 61 -4.49 8.32 4.45
C TRP A 61 -5.25 7.02 4.27
N LEU A 62 -5.54 6.28 5.34
CA LEU A 62 -6.20 4.98 5.24
C LEU A 62 -7.69 5.10 4.89
N HIS A 63 -8.39 6.08 5.44
CA HIS A 63 -9.85 6.19 5.32
C HIS A 63 -10.31 7.11 4.19
N ILE A 64 -9.52 8.14 3.86
CA ILE A 64 -9.90 9.17 2.89
C ILE A 64 -9.07 9.04 1.63
N TYR A 65 -7.74 8.94 1.69
CA TYR A 65 -6.94 9.01 0.45
C TYR A 65 -6.76 7.65 -0.23
N LEU A 66 -6.45 6.61 0.54
CA LEU A 66 -6.15 5.27 0.04
C LEU A 66 -7.29 4.67 -0.78
N PRO A 67 -8.57 4.72 -0.37
CA PRO A 67 -9.65 4.16 -1.17
C PRO A 67 -9.77 4.84 -2.54
N PHE A 68 -9.48 6.14 -2.63
CA PHE A 68 -9.52 6.89 -3.88
C PHE A 68 -8.31 6.59 -4.77
N CYS A 69 -7.13 6.40 -4.18
CA CYS A 69 -5.95 5.93 -4.90
C CYS A 69 -6.16 4.53 -5.48
N LEU A 70 -6.68 3.59 -4.66
CA LEU A 70 -6.92 2.21 -5.08
C LEU A 70 -8.11 2.05 -6.02
N ARG A 71 -9.08 2.98 -5.99
CA ARG A 71 -10.20 3.00 -6.95
C ARG A 71 -9.73 3.31 -8.38
N LYS A 72 -8.62 4.03 -8.54
CA LYS A 72 -8.08 4.29 -9.87
C LYS A 72 -7.55 2.98 -10.43
N ILE A 73 -8.21 2.49 -11.47
CA ILE A 73 -7.72 1.36 -12.26
C ILE A 73 -6.36 1.78 -12.82
N ASP A 74 -5.30 1.07 -12.42
CA ASP A 74 -4.02 1.17 -13.10
C ASP A 74 -4.21 0.59 -14.51
N ARG A 75 -4.23 1.47 -15.50
CA ARG A 75 -4.35 1.09 -16.92
C ARG A 75 -2.99 0.91 -17.57
N VAL A 76 -1.92 1.08 -16.81
CA VAL A 76 -0.55 0.95 -17.29
C VAL A 76 -0.12 -0.49 -17.06
N THR A 77 -0.19 -1.29 -18.11
CA THR A 77 0.36 -2.64 -18.07
C THR A 77 1.89 -2.54 -18.11
N PHE A 78 2.56 -3.24 -17.21
CA PHE A 78 4.02 -3.35 -17.25
C PHE A 78 4.40 -4.65 -17.96
N GLY A 79 5.36 -4.57 -18.87
CA GLY A 79 5.82 -5.75 -19.62
C GLY A 79 7.28 -5.62 -20.06
N ILE A 80 7.85 -6.75 -20.44
CA ILE A 80 9.19 -6.82 -21.04
C ILE A 80 9.02 -6.73 -22.56
N MET A 81 9.91 -6.00 -23.22
CA MET A 81 9.89 -5.90 -24.68
C MET A 81 10.23 -7.25 -25.31
N SER A 82 9.51 -7.64 -26.37
CA SER A 82 9.92 -8.75 -27.23
C SER A 82 11.16 -8.36 -28.05
N ALA A 83 11.89 -9.34 -28.59
CA ALA A 83 13.05 -9.08 -29.44
C ALA A 83 12.71 -8.20 -30.66
N GLU A 84 11.51 -8.37 -31.23
CA GLU A 84 10.99 -7.58 -32.34
C GLU A 84 10.74 -6.12 -31.93
N GLN A 85 10.14 -5.91 -30.74
CA GLN A 85 9.90 -4.58 -30.19
C GLN A 85 11.22 -3.85 -29.87
N VAL A 86 12.24 -4.57 -29.39
CA VAL A 86 13.57 -4.01 -29.14
C VAL A 86 14.22 -3.59 -30.46
N ALA A 87 14.13 -4.40 -31.50
CA ALA A 87 14.69 -4.07 -32.82
C ALA A 87 14.01 -2.82 -33.41
N ALA A 88 12.68 -2.72 -33.32
CA ALA A 88 11.93 -1.54 -33.76
C ALA A 88 12.32 -0.29 -32.96
N ALA A 89 12.43 -0.40 -31.63
CA ALA A 89 12.83 0.72 -30.79
C ALA A 89 14.28 1.18 -31.03
N LEU A 90 15.20 0.28 -31.33
CA LEU A 90 16.57 0.63 -31.71
C LEU A 90 16.66 1.25 -33.10
N ALA A 91 15.75 0.90 -34.02
CA ALA A 91 15.66 1.54 -35.33
C ALA A 91 15.21 3.00 -35.22
N GLU A 92 14.25 3.30 -34.34
CA GLU A 92 13.83 4.68 -34.07
C GLU A 92 14.81 5.45 -33.19
N GLN A 93 15.33 4.80 -32.14
CA GLN A 93 16.25 5.40 -31.17
C GLN A 93 17.51 4.55 -31.01
N PRO A 94 18.54 4.77 -31.86
CA PRO A 94 19.78 3.97 -31.86
C PRO A 94 20.56 3.99 -30.54
N LEU A 95 20.33 5.02 -29.71
CA LEU A 95 20.98 5.22 -28.40
C LEU A 95 20.09 4.78 -27.23
N MET A 96 19.09 3.92 -27.46
CA MET A 96 18.25 3.39 -26.38
C MET A 96 19.10 2.65 -25.32
N PRO A 97 18.96 2.97 -24.02
CA PRO A 97 19.72 2.29 -22.97
C PRO A 97 19.33 0.81 -22.84
N LEU A 98 20.31 -0.06 -22.60
CA LEU A 98 20.11 -1.52 -22.48
C LEU A 98 19.20 -1.91 -21.30
N THR A 99 19.14 -1.08 -20.27
CA THR A 99 18.26 -1.25 -19.10
C THR A 99 16.80 -1.26 -19.51
N ARG A 100 16.41 -0.43 -20.49
CA ARG A 100 15.02 -0.35 -20.98
C ARG A 100 14.53 -1.66 -21.58
N ALA A 101 15.39 -2.42 -22.26
CA ALA A 101 15.01 -3.74 -22.80
C ALA A 101 14.77 -4.81 -21.71
N LYS A 102 15.31 -4.61 -20.50
CA LYS A 102 15.28 -5.60 -19.40
C LYS A 102 14.36 -5.22 -18.25
N LEU A 103 13.97 -3.95 -18.15
CA LEU A 103 13.05 -3.45 -17.12
C LEU A 103 11.62 -3.48 -17.63
N ALA A 104 10.67 -3.58 -16.69
CA ALA A 104 9.26 -3.57 -17.04
C ALA A 104 8.87 -2.16 -17.51
N ILE A 105 8.55 -2.02 -18.80
CA ILE A 105 8.18 -0.74 -19.40
C ILE A 105 6.67 -0.55 -19.25
N PRO A 106 6.17 0.65 -18.91
CA PRO A 106 4.76 0.97 -18.98
C PRO A 106 4.26 0.90 -20.43
N PHE A 107 3.19 0.17 -20.70
CA PHE A 107 2.53 0.10 -22.00
C PHE A 107 1.48 1.21 -22.13
N VAL A 108 1.44 1.86 -23.28
CA VAL A 108 0.36 2.78 -23.67
C VAL A 108 -0.77 1.95 -24.26
N GLY A 109 -1.77 1.62 -23.44
CA GLY A 109 -2.89 0.79 -23.86
C GLY A 109 -2.56 -0.70 -23.93
N LYS A 110 -3.18 -1.42 -24.87
CA LYS A 110 -2.99 -2.85 -25.08
C LYS A 110 -1.87 -3.04 -26.11
N ASP A 111 -0.69 -3.49 -25.68
CA ASP A 111 0.39 -4.03 -26.53
C ASP A 111 1.48 -3.06 -27.08
N VAL A 112 1.42 -1.75 -26.80
CA VAL A 112 2.49 -0.80 -27.23
C VAL A 112 3.33 -0.31 -26.05
N PRO A 113 4.64 -0.58 -25.98
CA PRO A 113 5.51 -0.05 -24.92
C PRO A 113 5.63 1.48 -25.06
N SER A 114 5.60 2.20 -23.95
CA SER A 114 5.74 3.65 -23.93
C SER A 114 7.10 4.10 -24.45
N GLN A 115 7.08 5.19 -25.23
CA GLN A 115 8.26 5.90 -25.72
C GLN A 115 9.00 6.64 -24.58
N SER A 116 8.32 7.03 -23.51
CA SER A 116 8.77 8.11 -22.62
C SER A 116 9.08 7.73 -21.17
N SER A 117 9.25 6.44 -20.82
CA SER A 117 9.48 6.11 -19.41
C SER A 117 10.26 4.83 -19.17
N GLU A 118 11.55 4.97 -18.85
CA GLU A 118 12.28 4.01 -18.01
C GLU A 118 12.19 4.38 -16.51
N PHE A 119 11.91 5.66 -16.18
CA PHE A 119 11.80 6.17 -14.81
C PHE A 119 10.84 7.39 -14.76
N ALA A 120 9.55 7.21 -15.08
CA ALA A 120 8.58 8.29 -14.92
C ALA A 120 8.64 8.85 -13.48
N HIS A 121 8.82 10.17 -13.39
CA HIS A 121 9.13 10.92 -12.18
C HIS A 121 7.89 11.63 -11.60
#